data_AF-A0A5J6VSS1-F1
#
_entry.id   AF-A0A5J6VSS1-F1
#
_cell.length_a   1.000
_cell.length_b   1.000
_cell.length_c   1.000
_cell.angle_alpha   90.00
_cell.angle_beta   90.00
_cell.angle_gamma   90.00
#
_symmetry.space_group_name_H-M   'P 1'
#
loop_
_entity.id
_entity.type
_entity.pdbx_description
1 polymer ?
#
loop_
_entity_poly.entity_id
_entity_poly.type
_entity_poly.pdbx_seq_one_letter_code
_entity_poly.pdbx_strand_id
1 'polypeptide(L)' 'MQVREEKEQSVEVILTAREAVQIASDILANPKTAGPGAVALAELLQKEGFTAAQTQAPDRYEWKTPDDMEQDV' A
#
# COMPACT_ATOMS: atom_id res chain seq x y z
N MET A 1 -34.04 -15.64 24.79
CA MET A 1 -33.36 -15.33 23.52
C MET A 1 -31.95 -15.89 23.59
N GLN A 2 -31.53 -16.72 22.64
CA GLN A 2 -30.13 -17.17 22.54
C GLN A 2 -29.44 -16.26 21.52
N VAL A 3 -28.58 -15.36 22.01
CA VAL A 3 -27.71 -14.55 21.16
C VAL A 3 -26.62 -15.49 20.67
N ARG A 4 -26.66 -15.86 19.39
CA ARG A 4 -25.55 -16.58 18.75
C ARG A 4 -24.41 -15.57 18.64
N GLU A 5 -23.34 -15.78 19.40
CA GLU A 5 -22.08 -15.07 19.19
C GLU A 5 -21.55 -15.48 17.82
N GLU A 6 -21.72 -14.61 16.83
CA GLU A 6 -21.05 -14.73 15.53
C GLU A 6 -19.55 -14.53 15.80
N LYS A 7 -18.79 -15.62 15.76
CA LYS A 7 -17.33 -15.55 15.89
C LYS A 7 -16.80 -14.77 14.70
N GLU A 8 -16.32 -13.55 14.93
CA GLU A 8 -15.59 -12.77 13.93
C GLU A 8 -14.43 -13.61 13.39
N GLN A 9 -14.53 -13.96 12.11
CA GLN A 9 -13.56 -14.78 11.43
C GLN A 9 -12.55 -13.85 10.77
N SER A 10 -11.50 -13.49 11.51
CA SER A 10 -10.44 -12.62 11.01
C SER A 10 -9.45 -13.43 10.16
N VAL A 11 -9.20 -12.97 8.94
CA VAL A 11 -8.17 -13.52 8.04
C VAL A 11 -7.04 -12.50 7.95
N GLU A 12 -5.82 -12.91 8.30
CA GLU A 12 -4.63 -12.09 8.15
C GLU A 12 -4.04 -12.31 6.75
N VAL A 13 -3.82 -11.22 6.01
CA VAL A 13 -3.21 -11.25 4.67
C VAL A 13 -2.00 -10.32 4.70
N ILE A 14 -0.82 -10.89 4.50
CA ILE A 14 0.42 -10.13 4.41
C ILE A 14 0.64 -9.77 2.95
N LEU A 15 0.58 -8.48 2.64
CA LEU A 15 0.84 -7.94 1.31
C LEU A 15 2.13 -7.14 1.32
N THR A 16 2.91 -7.25 0.26
CA THR A 16 3.96 -6.26 0.01
C THR A 16 3.31 -4.92 -0.37
N ALA A 17 4.04 -3.82 -0.18
CA ALA A 17 3.56 -2.48 -0.56
C ALA A 17 3.14 -2.41 -2.04
N ARG A 18 3.87 -3.11 -2.92
CA ARG A 18 3.57 -3.19 -4.35
C ARG A 18 2.26 -3.95 -4.63
N GLU A 19 2.05 -5.07 -3.96
CA GLU A 19 0.80 -5.85 -4.11
C GLU A 19 -0.40 -5.07 -3.58
N ALA A 20 -0.25 -4.37 -2.44
CA ALA A 20 -1.31 -3.52 -1.90
C ALA A 20 -1.72 -2.41 -2.88
N VAL A 21 -0.74 -1.75 -3.53
CA VAL A 21 -1.00 -0.74 -4.56
C VAL A 21 -1.71 -1.34 -5.78
N GLN A 22 -1.26 -2.49 -6.24
CA GLN A 22 -1.81 -3.18 -7.41
C GLN A 22 -3.28 -3.55 -7.17
N ILE A 23 -3.56 -4.19 -6.03
CA ILE A 23 -4.91 -4.62 -5.63
C ILE A 23 -5.83 -3.41 -5.44
N ALA A 24 -5.36 -2.36 -4.76
CA ALA A 24 -6.16 -1.14 -4.59
C ALA A 24 -6.50 -0.50 -5.94
N SER A 25 -5.56 -0.48 -6.88
CA SER A 25 -5.76 0.06 -8.22
C SER A 25 -6.76 -0.77 -9.03
N ASP A 26 -6.66 -2.10 -8.97
CA ASP A 26 -7.57 -3.01 -9.68
C ASP A 26 -9.00 -2.94 -9.13
N ILE A 27 -9.15 -2.80 -7.81
CA ILE A 27 -10.45 -2.59 -7.15
C ILE A 27 -11.09 -1.28 -7.59
N LEU A 28 -10.33 -0.19 -7.60
CA LEU A 28 -10.85 1.13 -7.99
C LEU A 28 -11.10 1.25 -9.49
N ALA A 29 -10.42 0.44 -10.31
CA ALA A 29 -10.74 0.30 -11.72
C ALA A 29 -12.10 -0.40 -11.94
N ASN A 30 -12.50 -1.31 -11.05
CA ASN A 30 -13.74 -2.09 -11.15
C ASN A 30 -14.59 -2.11 -9.87
N PRO A 31 -15.03 -0.94 -9.37
CA PRO A 31 -15.65 -0.81 -8.03
C PRO A 31 -17.00 -1.52 -7.93
N LYS A 32 -17.74 -1.65 -9.04
CA LYS A 32 -19.02 -2.37 -9.09
C LYS A 32 -18.86 -3.87 -8.87
N THR A 33 -17.74 -4.45 -9.32
CA THR A 33 -17.46 -5.88 -9.21
C THR A 33 -16.83 -6.22 -7.86
N ALA A 34 -15.97 -5.34 -7.33
CA ALA A 34 -15.29 -5.53 -6.06
C ALA A 34 -16.21 -5.32 -4.84
N GLY A 35 -17.23 -4.48 -4.98
CA GLY A 35 -18.18 -4.18 -3.91
C GLY A 35 -17.66 -3.15 -2.89
N PRO A 36 -18.55 -2.64 -2.03
CA PRO A 36 -18.28 -1.47 -1.19
C PRO A 36 -17.18 -1.70 -0.15
N GLY A 37 -17.07 -2.90 0.42
CA GLY A 37 -16.04 -3.21 1.41
C GLY A 37 -14.63 -3.24 0.80
N ALA A 38 -14.49 -3.78 -0.41
CA ALA A 38 -13.22 -3.78 -1.13
C ALA A 38 -12.81 -2.36 -1.54
N VAL A 39 -13.77 -1.53 -1.98
CA VAL A 39 -13.52 -0.13 -2.30
C VAL A 39 -13.04 0.64 -1.07
N ALA A 40 -13.68 0.46 0.09
CA ALA A 40 -13.24 1.08 1.34
C ALA A 40 -11.81 0.65 1.74
N LEU A 41 -11.45 -0.62 1.51
CA LEU A 41 -10.08 -1.10 1.71
C LEU A 41 -9.09 -0.41 0.76
N ALA A 42 -9.42 -0.31 -0.53
CA ALA A 42 -8.57 0.34 -1.52
C ALA A 42 -8.34 1.82 -1.21
N GLU A 43 -9.39 2.54 -0.78
CA GLU A 43 -9.28 3.93 -0.34
C GLU A 43 -8.43 4.07 0.94
N LEU A 44 -8.56 3.14 1.89
CA LEU A 44 -7.73 3.12 3.10
C LEU A 44 -6.25 2.91 2.75
N LEU A 45 -5.94 1.96 1.87
CA LEU A 45 -4.57 1.73 1.41
C LEU A 45 -3.96 2.98 0.76
N GLN A 46 -4.71 3.72 -0.05
CA GLN A 46 -4.23 4.98 -0.62
C GLN A 46 -3.97 6.06 0.44
N LYS A 47 -4.83 6.17 1.46
CA LYS A 47 -4.66 7.14 2.56
C LYS A 47 -3.42 6.83 3.41
N GLU A 48 -3.13 5.55 3.61
CA GLU A 48 -1.92 5.09 4.30
C GLU A 48 -0.64 5.25 3.46
N GLY A 49 -0.76 5.74 2.22
CA GLY A 49 0.37 6.06 1.35
C GLY A 49 0.70 4.97 0.34
N PHE A 50 0.00 3.83 0.34
CA PHE A 50 0.14 2.79 -0.69
C PHE A 50 -0.51 3.25 -2.00
N THR A 51 0.18 4.18 -2.67
CA THR A 51 -0.23 4.78 -3.94
C THR A 51 0.79 4.45 -5.02
N ALA A 52 0.35 4.38 -6.28
CA ALA A 52 1.22 4.08 -7.42
C ALA A 52 2.40 5.06 -7.55
N ALA A 53 2.27 6.28 -7.01
CA ALA A 53 3.31 7.29 -6.97
C ALA A 53 4.52 6.89 -6.10
N GLN A 54 4.37 6.03 -5.08
CA GLN A 54 5.50 5.59 -4.26
C GLN A 54 6.37 4.50 -4.92
N THR A 55 5.92 3.89 -6.02
CA THR A 55 6.73 2.87 -6.72
C THR A 55 7.93 3.47 -7.45
N GLN A 56 7.94 4.79 -7.68
CA GLN A 56 9.14 5.55 -7.99
C GLN A 56 9.66 6.15 -6.68
N ALA A 57 10.36 5.34 -5.88
CA ALA A 57 11.36 5.94 -5.02
C ALA A 57 12.36 6.64 -5.95
N PRO A 58 12.53 7.98 -5.89
CA PRO A 58 13.67 8.61 -6.54
C PRO A 58 14.92 7.99 -5.92
N ASP A 59 15.94 7.81 -6.75
CA ASP A 59 17.27 7.30 -6.43
C ASP A 59 17.62 7.37 -4.95
N ARG A 60 18.03 6.22 -4.40
CA ARG A 60 18.71 6.15 -3.11
C ARG A 60 19.69 7.31 -3.05
N TYR A 61 19.53 8.19 -2.07
CA TYR A 61 20.59 9.10 -1.69
C TYR A 61 21.78 8.23 -1.30
N GLU A 62 22.70 8.03 -2.25
CA GLU A 62 24.04 7.54 -1.96
C GLU A 62 24.61 8.52 -0.95
N TRP A 63 24.89 8.01 0.25
CA TRP A 63 25.62 8.77 1.24
C TRP A 63 26.99 9.06 0.66
N LYS A 64 27.19 10.29 0.17
CA LYS A 64 28.50 10.85 -0.13
C LYS A 64 29.33 10.79 1.16
N THR A 65 30.30 9.88 1.21
CA THR A 65 31.31 9.90 2.27
C THR A 65 32.11 11.21 2.20
N PRO A 66 32.66 11.71 3.31
CA PRO A 66 33.42 12.97 3.33
C PRO A 66 34.55 13.07 2.30
N ASP A 67 35.11 11.93 1.87
CA ASP A 67 36.12 11.83 0.80
C ASP A 67 35.64 12.27 -0.59
N ASP A 68 34.32 12.32 -0.83
CA ASP A 68 33.74 12.65 -2.14
C ASP A 68 33.61 14.18 -2.37
N MET A 69 34.06 15.00 -1.42
CA MET A 69 34.06 16.47 -1.50
C MET A 69 35.36 17.06 -2.08
N GLU A 70 36.37 16.23 -2.40
CA GLU A 70 37.71 16.71 -2.80
C GLU A 70 37.99 16.66 -4.32
N GLN A 71 36.97 16.61 -5.18
CA GLN A 71 37.15 16.61 -6.65
C GLN A 71 36.48 17.76 -7.40
N ASP A 72 36.27 18.91 -6.76
CA ASP A 72 36.04 20.17 -7.47
C ASP A 72 37.30 21.04 -7.35
N VAL A 73 38.21 20.89 -8.31
CA VAL A 73 39.40 21.76 -8.52
C VAL A 73 39.37 22.30 -9.95
#